data_AF-A0A226DMX7-F1
#
_entry.id   AF-A0A226DMX7-F1
#
_cell.length_a   1.000
_cell.length_b   1.000
_cell.length_c   1.000
_cell.angle_alpha   90.00
_cell.angle_beta   90.00
_cell.angle_gamma   90.00
#
_symmetry.space_group_name_H-M   'P 1'
#
loop_
_entity.id
_entity.type
_entity.pdbx_description
1 polymer ?
#
loop_
_entity_poly.entity_id
_entity_poly.type
_entity_poly.pdbx_seq_one_letter_code
_entity_poly.pdbx_strand_id
1 'polypeptide(L)'
;MAHAGVLSVLELVAIVSCGYGLFALSSGIHLFGSLGLAYGSLWFLLGATSNICGLVGLYLMMYGPVEQAARGSQPWIQYHYLLAWLTIVLGYPTFLTMIWLAHYPSPYDQLNLVLALLPLLAWAKRRTKTIVLTTQIVSGIAILSHIWICVVASQIYGLIGAGIMIINVTALSIPTKYNLWGFSSREMYVIGLSITSAIFAQEVSTMVKGGVVHVSDVFKVPAF
;
A
#
# COMPACT_ATOMS: atom_id res chain seq x y z
N MET A 1 6.78 27.39 3.50
CA MET A 1 7.55 26.70 4.55
C MET A 1 6.66 25.89 5.52
N ALA A 2 5.53 26.41 6.02
CA ALA A 2 4.65 25.67 6.94
C ALA A 2 4.17 24.29 6.40
N HIS A 3 3.79 24.20 5.13
CA HIS A 3 3.39 22.93 4.50
C HIS A 3 4.51 21.88 4.43
N ALA A 4 5.78 22.29 4.34
CA ALA A 4 6.91 21.37 4.28
C ALA A 4 7.18 20.67 5.62
N GLY A 5 6.96 21.40 6.74
CA GLY A 5 7.04 20.82 8.08
C GLY A 5 5.96 19.78 8.32
N VAL A 6 4.71 20.10 7.97
CA VAL A 6 3.57 19.17 8.09
C VAL A 6 3.79 17.91 7.23
N LEU A 7 4.19 18.08 5.96
CA LEU A 7 4.46 16.95 5.07
C LEU A 7 5.61 16.08 5.59
N SER A 8 6.67 16.67 6.17
CA SER A 8 7.77 15.90 6.77
C SER A 8 7.30 15.04 7.95
N VAL A 9 6.41 15.57 8.78
CA VAL A 9 5.80 14.81 9.88
C VAL A 9 4.93 13.67 9.34
N LEU A 10 4.13 13.92 8.30
CA LEU A 10 3.30 12.90 7.67
C LEU A 10 4.14 11.76 7.06
N GLU A 11 5.25 12.09 6.39
CA GLU A 11 6.18 11.11 5.82
C GLU A 11 6.82 10.26 6.93
N LEU A 12 7.20 10.88 8.06
CA LEU A 12 7.71 10.15 9.23
C LEU A 12 6.67 9.21 9.85
N VAL A 13 5.42 9.67 9.98
CA VAL A 13 4.31 8.82 10.45
C VAL A 13 4.12 7.62 9.52
N ALA A 14 4.15 7.83 8.20
CA ALA A 14 4.06 6.74 7.23
C ALA A 14 5.19 5.72 7.42
N ILE A 15 6.44 6.19 7.56
CA ILE A 15 7.62 5.34 7.80
C ILE A 15 7.45 4.51 9.08
N VAL A 16 7.03 5.15 10.18
CA VAL A 16 6.82 4.47 11.46
C VAL A 16 5.70 3.45 11.38
N SER A 17 4.57 3.77 10.73
CA SER A 17 3.47 2.83 10.50
C SER A 17 3.93 1.61 9.68
N CYS A 18 4.75 1.83 8.65
CA CYS A 18 5.33 0.72 7.88
C CYS A 18 6.29 -0.12 8.72
N GLY A 19 7.13 0.51 9.56
CA GLY A 19 8.03 -0.19 10.48
C GLY A 19 7.26 -1.05 11.49
N TYR A 20 6.17 -0.53 12.03
CA TYR A 20 5.28 -1.29 12.93
C TYR A 20 4.63 -2.49 12.21
N GLY A 21 4.22 -2.32 10.95
CA GLY A 21 3.70 -3.41 10.12
C GLY A 21 4.71 -4.53 9.86
N LEU A 22 5.96 -4.18 9.56
CA LEU A 22 7.05 -5.17 9.41
C LEU A 22 7.33 -5.92 10.71
N PHE A 23 7.32 -5.21 11.85
CA PHE A 23 7.45 -5.84 13.16
C PHE A 23 6.31 -6.83 13.41
N ALA A 24 5.05 -6.42 13.16
CA ALA A 24 3.88 -7.29 13.31
C ALA A 24 3.98 -8.54 12.43
N LEU A 25 4.39 -8.41 11.16
CA LEU A 25 4.63 -9.55 10.27
C LEU A 25 5.69 -10.50 10.83
N SER A 26 6.83 -9.97 11.29
CA SER A 26 7.92 -10.78 11.83
C SER A 26 7.49 -11.61 13.05
N SER A 27 6.59 -11.07 13.87
CA SER A 27 6.04 -11.77 15.04
C SER A 27 5.12 -12.95 14.67
N GLY A 28 4.58 -12.94 13.45
CA GLY A 28 3.70 -13.96 12.88
C GLY A 28 4.37 -14.92 11.90
N ILE A 29 5.71 -15.03 11.89
CA ILE A 29 6.46 -15.83 10.90
C ILE A 29 5.98 -17.29 10.75
N HIS A 30 5.56 -17.89 11.85
CA HIS A 30 5.05 -19.26 11.90
C HIS A 30 3.65 -19.42 11.27
N LEU A 31 2.90 -18.32 11.16
CA LEU A 31 1.52 -18.29 10.67
C LEU A 31 1.46 -18.13 9.14
N PHE A 32 2.32 -17.28 8.58
CA PHE A 32 2.25 -16.88 7.17
C PHE A 32 3.18 -17.67 6.24
N GLY A 33 4.15 -18.40 6.80
CA GLY A 33 5.24 -19.01 6.03
C GLY A 33 6.12 -17.98 5.32
N SER A 34 7.13 -18.46 4.59
CA SER A 34 8.11 -17.59 3.91
C SER A 34 7.49 -16.74 2.80
N LEU A 35 6.54 -17.30 2.05
CA LEU A 35 5.90 -16.65 0.91
C LEU A 35 4.93 -15.55 1.36
N GLY A 36 4.10 -15.82 2.39
CA GLY A 36 3.20 -14.82 2.97
C GLY A 36 3.98 -13.65 3.58
N LEU A 37 5.10 -13.92 4.26
CA LEU A 37 5.98 -12.86 4.75
C LEU A 37 6.59 -12.01 3.64
N ALA A 38 7.04 -12.62 2.54
CA ALA A 38 7.59 -11.88 1.41
C ALA A 38 6.54 -10.93 0.81
N TYR A 39 5.30 -11.40 0.66
CA TYR A 39 4.19 -10.60 0.16
C TYR A 39 3.80 -9.46 1.10
N GLY A 40 3.64 -9.74 2.40
CA GLY A 40 3.32 -8.72 3.39
C GLY A 40 4.42 -7.65 3.50
N SER A 41 5.68 -8.09 3.49
CA SER A 41 6.83 -7.19 3.64
C SER A 41 6.96 -6.23 2.46
N LEU A 42 6.56 -6.66 1.26
CA LEU A 42 6.69 -5.85 0.05
C LEU A 42 5.89 -4.54 0.14
N TRP A 43 4.65 -4.58 0.65
CA TRP A 43 3.85 -3.38 0.90
C TRP A 43 4.55 -2.40 1.84
N PHE A 44 4.98 -2.87 3.01
CA PHE A 44 5.58 -2.01 4.02
C PHE A 44 6.97 -1.50 3.62
N LEU A 45 7.78 -2.31 2.92
CA LEU A 45 9.09 -1.87 2.43
C LEU A 45 8.96 -0.82 1.32
N LEU A 46 8.07 -1.03 0.34
CA LEU A 46 7.84 -0.04 -0.71
C LEU A 46 7.24 1.25 -0.13
N GLY A 47 6.31 1.13 0.82
CA GLY A 47 5.76 2.27 1.56
C GLY A 47 6.83 3.05 2.31
N ALA A 48 7.65 2.39 3.14
CA ALA A 48 8.71 3.03 3.91
C ALA A 48 9.76 3.69 3.01
N THR A 49 10.25 2.96 2.00
CA THR A 49 11.28 3.47 1.08
C THR A 49 10.77 4.64 0.24
N SER A 50 9.52 4.59 -0.21
CA SER A 50 8.85 5.72 -0.88
C SER A 50 8.90 6.98 -0.02
N ASN A 51 8.51 6.87 1.26
CA ASN A 51 8.48 8.03 2.14
C ASN A 51 9.88 8.51 2.58
N ILE A 52 10.86 7.60 2.70
CA ILE A 52 12.26 7.99 2.92
C ILE A 52 12.75 8.85 1.74
N CYS A 53 12.48 8.44 0.49
CA CYS A 53 12.82 9.25 -0.67
C CYS A 53 12.10 10.60 -0.65
N GLY A 54 10.83 10.62 -0.24
CA GLY A 54 10.05 11.84 -0.08
C GLY A 54 10.68 12.80 0.92
N LEU A 55 11.06 12.30 2.09
CA LEU A 55 11.69 13.06 3.16
C LEU A 55 13.07 13.59 2.76
N VAL A 56 13.91 12.77 2.11
CA VAL A 56 15.22 13.19 1.58
C VAL A 56 15.04 14.31 0.55
N GLY A 57 14.06 14.18 -0.36
CA GLY A 57 13.73 15.22 -1.32
C GLY A 57 13.36 16.54 -0.65
N LEU A 58 12.53 16.50 0.39
CA LEU A 58 12.15 17.69 1.17
C LEU A 58 13.33 18.31 1.92
N TYR A 59 14.16 17.48 2.56
CA TYR A 59 15.35 17.93 3.27
C TYR A 59 16.30 18.68 2.34
N LEU A 60 16.57 18.13 1.15
CA LEU A 60 17.42 18.78 0.15
C LEU A 60 16.81 20.08 -0.38
N MET A 61 15.48 20.17 -0.50
CA MET A 61 14.80 21.42 -0.87
C MET A 61 14.89 22.49 0.21
N MET A 62 14.81 22.10 1.49
CA MET A 62 14.76 23.03 2.63
C MET A 62 16.13 23.51 3.09
N TYR A 63 17.14 22.65 3.02
CA TYR A 63 18.46 22.90 3.61
C TYR A 63 19.59 22.92 2.57
N GLY A 64 19.31 22.61 1.31
CA GLY A 64 20.30 22.66 0.24
C GLY A 64 20.62 24.10 -0.21
N PRO A 65 21.83 24.37 -0.72
CA PRO A 65 22.13 25.61 -1.44
C PRO A 65 21.15 25.78 -2.61
N VAL A 66 20.64 27.00 -2.86
CA VAL A 66 19.52 27.26 -3.80
C VAL A 66 19.71 26.60 -5.19
N GLU A 67 20.93 26.62 -5.74
CA GLU A 67 21.25 25.98 -7.04
C GLU A 67 21.25 24.44 -6.99
N GLN A 68 21.58 23.85 -5.86
CA GLN A 68 21.57 22.40 -5.63
C GLN A 68 20.22 21.89 -5.11
N ALA A 69 19.43 22.73 -4.44
CA ALA A 69 18.15 22.36 -3.85
C ALA A 69 17.17 21.85 -4.90
N ALA A 70 17.08 22.51 -6.07
CA ALA A 70 16.19 22.09 -7.16
C ALA A 70 16.72 20.85 -7.90
N ARG A 71 18.00 20.83 -8.25
CA ARG A 71 18.60 19.72 -9.04
C ARG A 71 18.81 18.45 -8.22
N GLY A 72 19.17 18.61 -6.96
CA GLY A 72 19.45 17.51 -6.03
C GLY A 72 18.20 16.83 -5.51
N SER A 73 17.09 17.57 -5.30
CA SER A 73 15.84 17.00 -4.78
C SER A 73 14.98 16.29 -5.82
N GLN A 74 15.04 16.72 -7.08
CA GLN A 74 14.23 16.16 -8.18
C GLN A 74 14.32 14.63 -8.31
N PRO A 75 15.51 13.98 -8.32
CA PRO A 75 15.58 12.53 -8.43
C PRO A 75 14.89 11.81 -7.25
N TRP A 76 15.05 12.31 -6.02
CA TRP A 76 14.41 11.72 -4.84
C TRP A 76 12.89 11.84 -4.88
N ILE A 77 12.36 12.96 -5.38
CA ILE A 77 10.93 13.14 -5.57
C ILE A 77 10.42 12.19 -6.68
N GLN A 78 11.18 11.98 -7.76
CA GLN A 78 10.82 11.00 -8.79
C GLN A 78 10.82 9.57 -8.25
N TYR A 79 11.81 9.19 -7.43
CA TYR A 79 11.84 7.89 -6.77
C TYR A 79 10.68 7.70 -5.79
N HIS A 80 10.33 8.74 -5.03
CA HIS A 80 9.13 8.72 -4.18
C HIS A 80 7.88 8.40 -4.99
N TYR A 81 7.60 9.10 -6.10
CA TYR A 81 6.41 8.81 -6.91
C TYR A 81 6.45 7.45 -7.59
N LEU A 82 7.62 7.00 -8.06
CA LEU A 82 7.78 5.66 -8.65
C LEU A 82 7.50 4.56 -7.62
N LEU A 83 8.13 4.66 -6.45
CA LEU A 83 7.93 3.71 -5.36
C LEU A 83 6.49 3.78 -4.84
N ALA A 84 5.90 4.97 -4.75
CA ALA A 84 4.50 5.14 -4.39
C ALA A 84 3.55 4.40 -5.34
N TRP A 85 3.79 4.51 -6.66
CA TRP A 85 3.06 3.76 -7.66
C TRP A 85 3.28 2.25 -7.54
N LEU A 86 4.52 1.79 -7.32
CA LEU A 86 4.82 0.37 -7.08
C LEU A 86 4.17 -0.17 -5.80
N THR A 87 4.08 0.62 -4.74
CA THR A 87 3.35 0.26 -3.51
C THR A 87 1.89 -0.07 -3.81
N ILE A 88 1.24 0.71 -4.68
CA ILE A 88 -0.16 0.48 -5.07
C ILE A 88 -0.31 -0.67 -6.09
N VAL A 89 0.54 -0.72 -7.11
CA VAL A 89 0.41 -1.71 -8.20
C VAL A 89 0.88 -3.09 -7.79
N LEU A 90 1.91 -3.19 -6.95
CA LEU A 90 2.55 -4.45 -6.58
C LEU A 90 2.41 -4.74 -5.09
N GLY A 91 2.70 -3.76 -4.23
CA GLY A 91 2.63 -3.93 -2.78
C GLY A 91 1.23 -4.27 -2.29
N TYR A 92 0.20 -3.56 -2.77
CA TYR A 92 -1.16 -3.79 -2.30
C TYR A 92 -1.74 -5.14 -2.75
N PRO A 93 -1.66 -5.54 -4.04
CA PRO A 93 -2.14 -6.86 -4.45
C PRO A 93 -1.40 -8.02 -3.78
N THR A 94 -0.09 -7.88 -3.53
CA THR A 94 0.67 -8.91 -2.80
C THR A 94 0.22 -9.01 -1.35
N PHE A 95 0.05 -7.88 -0.67
CA PHE A 95 -0.51 -7.85 0.68
C PHE A 95 -1.91 -8.49 0.74
N LEU A 96 -2.78 -8.23 -0.23
CA LEU A 96 -4.07 -8.90 -0.32
C LEU A 96 -3.97 -10.39 -0.57
N THR A 97 -3.03 -10.86 -1.41
CA THR A 97 -2.77 -12.29 -1.57
C THR A 97 -2.34 -12.92 -0.25
N MET A 98 -1.53 -12.24 0.57
CA MET A 98 -1.20 -12.72 1.92
C MET A 98 -2.45 -12.83 2.82
N ILE A 99 -3.31 -11.81 2.84
CA ILE A 99 -4.55 -11.85 3.62
C ILE A 99 -5.47 -12.98 3.12
N TRP A 100 -5.58 -13.15 1.80
CA TRP A 100 -6.33 -14.24 1.18
C TRP A 100 -5.78 -15.59 1.61
N LEU A 101 -4.47 -15.81 1.53
CA LEU A 101 -3.81 -17.03 1.98
C LEU A 101 -4.06 -17.31 3.46
N ALA A 102 -4.08 -16.27 4.28
CA ALA A 102 -4.40 -16.40 5.70
C ALA A 102 -5.85 -16.85 5.91
N HIS A 103 -6.85 -16.23 5.25
CA HIS A 103 -8.26 -16.54 5.53
C HIS A 103 -8.85 -17.68 4.68
N TYR A 104 -8.37 -17.90 3.44
CA TYR A 104 -8.86 -18.88 2.47
C TYR A 104 -7.71 -19.45 1.62
N PRO A 105 -7.20 -20.65 1.95
CA PRO A 105 -6.35 -21.39 1.03
C PRO A 105 -7.21 -21.85 -0.17
N SER A 106 -7.17 -21.08 -1.26
CA SER A 106 -7.92 -21.30 -2.50
C SER A 106 -6.95 -21.29 -3.68
N PRO A 107 -7.15 -22.10 -4.73
CA PRO A 107 -6.29 -22.10 -5.92
C PRO A 107 -6.28 -20.76 -6.69
N TYR A 108 -7.13 -19.79 -6.32
CA TYR A 108 -7.19 -18.45 -6.89
C TYR A 108 -6.56 -17.36 -5.99
N ASP A 109 -5.91 -17.75 -4.89
CA ASP A 109 -5.21 -16.88 -3.93
C ASP A 109 -4.20 -15.91 -4.58
N GLN A 110 -3.54 -16.34 -5.66
CA GLN A 110 -2.55 -15.56 -6.41
C GLN A 110 -3.15 -14.68 -7.52
N LEU A 111 -4.47 -14.63 -7.69
CA LEU A 111 -5.10 -13.82 -8.73
C LEU A 111 -4.68 -12.34 -8.65
N ASN A 112 -4.62 -11.78 -7.44
CA ASN A 112 -4.21 -10.39 -7.23
C ASN A 112 -2.75 -10.16 -7.66
N LEU A 113 -1.84 -11.11 -7.39
CA LEU A 113 -0.46 -11.06 -7.85
C LEU A 113 -0.35 -11.12 -9.38
N VAL A 114 -1.12 -12.00 -10.02
CA VAL A 114 -1.12 -12.11 -11.49
C VAL A 114 -1.63 -10.80 -12.13
N LEU A 115 -2.67 -10.20 -11.55
CA LEU A 115 -3.20 -8.92 -12.01
C LEU A 115 -2.19 -7.77 -11.85
N ALA A 116 -1.37 -7.78 -10.79
CA ALA A 116 -0.30 -6.81 -10.56
C ALA A 116 0.77 -6.80 -11.67
N LEU A 117 0.88 -7.87 -12.48
CA LEU A 117 1.83 -7.92 -13.61
C LEU A 117 1.35 -7.07 -14.80
N LEU A 118 0.04 -6.84 -14.96
CA LEU A 118 -0.49 -6.13 -16.12
C LEU A 118 0.03 -4.67 -16.24
N PRO A 119 0.03 -3.86 -15.16
CA PRO A 119 0.57 -2.49 -15.23
C PRO A 119 2.08 -2.48 -15.38
N LEU A 120 2.79 -3.47 -14.81
CA LEU A 120 4.24 -3.62 -14.98
C LEU A 120 4.61 -3.96 -16.43
N LEU A 121 3.87 -4.85 -17.09
CA LEU A 121 4.04 -5.17 -18.51
C LEU A 121 3.70 -3.97 -19.40
N ALA A 122 2.66 -3.20 -19.06
CA ALA A 122 2.32 -1.96 -19.76
C ALA A 122 3.44 -0.92 -19.64
N TRP A 123 4.06 -0.83 -18.45
CA TRP A 123 5.20 0.05 -18.17
C TRP A 123 6.45 -0.37 -18.93
N ALA A 124 6.79 -1.66 -18.94
CA ALA A 124 7.91 -2.21 -19.72
C ALA A 124 7.77 -1.94 -21.22
N LYS A 125 6.52 -1.95 -21.73
CA LYS A 125 6.21 -1.61 -23.14
C LYS A 125 6.09 -0.10 -23.41
N ARG A 126 6.34 0.76 -22.40
CA ARG A 126 6.29 2.23 -22.46
C ARG A 126 4.96 2.78 -23.02
N ARG A 127 3.83 2.12 -22.73
CA ARG A 127 2.51 2.53 -23.24
C ARG A 127 1.75 3.37 -22.21
N THR A 128 1.98 4.68 -22.16
CA THR A 128 1.44 5.58 -21.12
C THR A 128 -0.06 5.46 -20.89
N LYS A 129 -0.88 5.47 -21.96
CA LYS A 129 -2.35 5.30 -21.84
C LYS A 129 -2.71 3.94 -21.24
N THR A 130 -2.00 2.88 -21.62
CA THR A 130 -2.23 1.53 -21.10
C THR A 130 -1.78 1.40 -19.64
N ILE A 131 -0.71 2.06 -19.22
CA ILE A 131 -0.24 2.06 -17.81
C ILE A 131 -1.32 2.61 -16.88
N VAL A 132 -1.90 3.77 -17.22
CA VAL A 132 -2.96 4.39 -16.41
C VAL A 132 -4.18 3.48 -16.33
N LEU A 133 -4.67 3.00 -17.49
CA LEU A 133 -5.84 2.14 -17.54
C LEU A 133 -5.65 0.84 -16.76
N THR A 134 -4.53 0.15 -16.96
CA THR A 134 -4.23 -1.10 -16.25
C THR A 134 -4.03 -0.88 -14.76
N THR A 135 -3.39 0.22 -14.34
CA THR A 135 -3.25 0.59 -12.92
C THR A 135 -4.62 0.77 -12.27
N GLN A 136 -5.54 1.51 -12.92
CA GLN A 136 -6.88 1.76 -12.40
C GLN A 136 -7.72 0.48 -12.31
N ILE A 137 -7.72 -0.34 -13.36
CA ILE A 137 -8.46 -1.60 -13.39
C ILE A 137 -7.95 -2.56 -12.31
N VAL A 138 -6.63 -2.77 -12.25
CA VAL A 138 -6.02 -3.71 -11.29
C VAL A 138 -6.23 -3.24 -9.85
N SER A 139 -6.03 -1.95 -9.58
CA SER A 139 -6.26 -1.40 -8.25
C SER A 139 -7.75 -1.46 -7.87
N GLY A 140 -8.66 -1.22 -8.82
CA GLY A 140 -10.10 -1.34 -8.60
C GLY A 140 -10.53 -2.76 -8.27
N ILE A 141 -10.03 -3.76 -9.03
CA ILE A 141 -10.28 -5.18 -8.74
C ILE A 141 -9.71 -5.57 -7.37
N ALA A 142 -8.48 -5.13 -7.05
CA ALA A 142 -7.87 -5.36 -5.74
C ALA A 142 -8.71 -4.76 -4.60
N ILE A 143 -9.24 -3.54 -4.77
CA ILE A 143 -10.14 -2.91 -3.77
C ILE A 143 -11.43 -3.72 -3.61
N LEU A 144 -12.06 -4.16 -4.70
CA LEU A 144 -13.27 -5.00 -4.63
C LEU A 144 -12.98 -6.35 -3.95
N SER A 145 -11.83 -6.95 -4.25
CA SER A 145 -11.35 -8.18 -3.61
C SER A 145 -11.16 -7.97 -2.11
N HIS A 146 -10.54 -6.87 -1.71
CA HIS A 146 -10.32 -6.53 -0.31
C HIS A 146 -11.65 -6.31 0.43
N ILE A 147 -12.59 -5.55 -0.14
CA ILE A 147 -13.93 -5.35 0.42
C ILE A 147 -14.61 -6.71 0.64
N TRP A 148 -14.55 -7.60 -0.35
CA TRP A 148 -15.12 -8.93 -0.23
C TRP A 148 -14.52 -9.73 0.94
N ILE A 149 -13.18 -9.78 1.03
CA ILE A 149 -12.48 -10.45 2.15
C ILE A 149 -12.99 -9.90 3.48
N CYS A 150 -13.02 -8.58 3.63
CA CYS A 150 -13.37 -7.93 4.89
C CYS A 150 -14.83 -8.16 5.28
N VAL A 151 -15.75 -8.17 4.30
CA VAL A 151 -17.17 -8.51 4.55
C VAL A 151 -17.28 -9.93 5.10
N VAL A 152 -16.66 -10.90 4.43
CA VAL A 152 -16.79 -12.31 4.84
C VAL A 152 -16.04 -12.58 6.15
N ALA A 153 -14.90 -11.92 6.38
CA ALA A 153 -14.14 -12.03 7.63
C ALA A 153 -14.69 -11.14 8.77
N SER A 154 -15.76 -10.36 8.53
CA SER A 154 -16.32 -9.39 9.49
C SER A 154 -15.30 -8.38 10.03
N GLN A 155 -14.35 -7.95 9.19
CA GLN A 155 -13.26 -7.03 9.55
C GLN A 155 -13.59 -5.58 9.14
N ILE A 156 -14.20 -4.83 10.07
CA ILE A 156 -14.61 -3.43 9.84
C ILE A 156 -13.40 -2.53 9.52
N TYR A 157 -12.27 -2.74 10.20
CA TYR A 157 -11.06 -1.94 9.96
C TYR A 157 -10.51 -2.14 8.54
N GLY A 158 -10.59 -3.35 7.99
CA GLY A 158 -10.18 -3.63 6.61
C GLY A 158 -11.07 -2.97 5.57
N LEU A 159 -12.38 -2.85 5.84
CA LEU A 159 -13.28 -2.08 4.98
C LEU A 159 -12.88 -0.59 4.94
N ILE A 160 -12.49 -0.03 6.09
CA ILE A 160 -11.96 1.34 6.17
C ILE A 160 -10.65 1.43 5.37
N GLY A 161 -9.75 0.46 5.53
CA GLY A 161 -8.51 0.37 4.78
C GLY A 161 -8.73 0.34 3.26
N ALA A 162 -9.68 -0.48 2.78
CA ALA A 162 -10.06 -0.56 1.38
C ALA A 162 -10.62 0.78 0.85
N GLY A 163 -11.43 1.48 1.67
CA GLY A 163 -11.93 2.82 1.34
C GLY A 163 -10.81 3.84 1.18
N ILE A 164 -9.80 3.82 2.06
CA ILE A 164 -8.65 4.72 1.98
C ILE A 164 -7.75 4.39 0.78
N MET A 165 -7.71 3.12 0.36
CA MET A 165 -7.02 2.75 -0.89
C MET A 165 -7.61 3.42 -2.13
N ILE A 166 -8.92 3.69 -2.16
CA ILE A 166 -9.54 4.50 -3.23
C ILE A 166 -8.94 5.91 -3.24
N ILE A 167 -8.72 6.50 -2.06
CA ILE A 167 -8.10 7.81 -1.91
C ILE A 167 -6.65 7.78 -2.44
N ASN A 168 -5.86 6.77 -2.09
CA ASN A 168 -4.49 6.62 -2.58
C ASN A 168 -4.40 6.47 -4.10
N VAL A 169 -5.27 5.64 -4.70
CA VAL A 169 -5.34 5.46 -6.16
C VAL A 169 -5.73 6.77 -6.84
N THR A 170 -6.69 7.50 -6.27
CA THR A 170 -7.13 8.80 -6.76
C THR A 170 -5.99 9.83 -6.67
N ALA A 171 -5.30 9.88 -5.54
CA ALA A 171 -4.17 10.80 -5.30
C ALA A 171 -3.06 10.62 -6.34
N LEU A 172 -2.69 9.37 -6.66
CA LEU A 172 -1.68 9.06 -7.69
C LEU A 172 -2.17 9.27 -9.13
N SER A 173 -3.50 9.34 -9.34
CA SER A 173 -4.09 9.59 -10.66
C SER A 173 -4.25 11.09 -10.97
N ILE A 174 -4.18 11.95 -9.96
CA ILE A 174 -4.31 13.39 -10.11
C ILE A 174 -2.94 14.00 -10.47
N PRO A 175 -2.83 14.80 -11.55
CA PRO A 175 -1.60 15.53 -11.85
C PRO A 175 -1.18 16.42 -10.67
N THR A 176 0.11 16.45 -10.34
CA THR A 176 0.67 17.10 -9.13
C THR A 176 0.38 18.61 -9.01
N LYS A 177 -0.04 19.26 -10.10
CA LYS A 177 -0.45 20.67 -10.12
C LYS A 177 -1.86 20.93 -9.56
N TYR A 178 -2.68 19.90 -9.37
CA TYR A 178 -4.03 20.02 -8.84
C TYR A 178 -4.05 19.67 -7.35
N ASN A 179 -4.81 20.47 -6.59
CA ASN A 179 -5.09 20.22 -5.19
C ASN A 179 -6.53 19.72 -5.06
N LEU A 180 -6.73 18.70 -4.23
CA LEU A 180 -8.05 18.17 -3.91
C LEU A 180 -8.30 18.39 -2.42
N TRP A 181 -9.43 19.01 -2.08
CA TRP A 181 -9.79 19.34 -0.69
C TRP A 181 -8.72 20.13 0.08
N GLY A 182 -7.95 20.97 -0.61
CA GLY A 182 -6.87 21.76 -0.02
C GLY A 182 -5.55 21.01 0.19
N PHE A 183 -5.48 19.73 -0.16
CA PHE A 183 -4.27 18.91 -0.10
C PHE A 183 -3.69 18.69 -1.50
N SER A 184 -2.36 18.65 -1.58
CA SER A 184 -1.67 18.16 -2.77
C SER A 184 -1.84 16.64 -2.92
N SER A 185 -1.71 16.15 -4.16
CA SER A 185 -1.68 14.70 -4.47
C SER A 185 -0.70 13.92 -3.58
N ARG A 186 0.46 14.53 -3.27
CA ARG A 186 1.47 13.93 -2.40
C ARG A 186 1.00 13.84 -0.96
N GLU A 187 0.49 14.93 -0.38
CA GLU A 187 -0.04 14.93 0.98
C GLU A 187 -1.16 13.90 1.13
N MET A 188 -2.09 13.85 0.18
CA MET A 188 -3.16 12.86 0.17
C MET A 188 -2.64 11.42 0.15
N TYR A 189 -1.66 11.13 -0.70
CA TYR A 189 -1.04 9.81 -0.78
C TYR A 189 -0.35 9.43 0.53
N VAL A 190 0.45 10.33 1.12
CA VAL A 190 1.18 10.06 2.36
C VAL A 190 0.21 9.86 3.53
N ILE A 191 -0.85 10.67 3.63
CA ILE A 191 -1.91 10.50 4.63
C ILE A 191 -2.58 9.14 4.45
N GLY A 192 -3.03 8.83 3.23
CA GLY A 192 -3.74 7.59 2.99
C GLY A 192 -2.85 6.36 3.22
N LEU A 193 -1.59 6.38 2.79
CA LEU A 193 -0.61 5.32 3.05
C LEU A 193 -0.31 5.14 4.55
N SER A 194 -0.22 6.24 5.30
CA SER A 194 0.00 6.20 6.76
C SER A 194 -1.14 5.46 7.46
N ILE A 195 -2.37 5.81 7.11
CA ILE A 195 -3.57 5.22 7.73
C ILE A 195 -3.74 3.76 7.28
N THR A 196 -3.60 3.46 5.99
CA THR A 196 -3.73 2.08 5.51
C THR A 196 -2.64 1.18 6.08
N SER A 197 -1.40 1.66 6.19
CA SER A 197 -0.31 0.88 6.81
C SER A 197 -0.57 0.61 8.29
N ALA A 198 -1.12 1.58 9.03
CA ALA A 198 -1.49 1.37 10.43
C ALA A 198 -2.62 0.35 10.58
N ILE A 199 -3.66 0.43 9.74
CA ILE A 199 -4.77 -0.53 9.70
C ILE A 199 -4.24 -1.93 9.36
N PHE A 200 -3.44 -2.05 8.32
CA PHE A 200 -2.87 -3.34 7.88
C PHE A 200 -1.97 -3.96 8.95
N ALA A 201 -1.17 -3.15 9.64
CA ALA A 201 -0.36 -3.63 10.76
C ALA A 201 -1.23 -4.14 11.93
N GLN A 202 -2.35 -3.47 12.22
CA GLN A 202 -3.31 -3.92 13.21
C GLN A 202 -3.96 -5.24 12.78
N GLU A 203 -4.37 -5.38 11.52
CA GLU A 203 -4.93 -6.63 10.99
C GLU A 203 -3.97 -7.80 11.11
N VAL A 204 -2.72 -7.61 10.68
CA VAL A 204 -1.65 -8.60 10.86
C VAL A 204 -1.52 -8.99 12.32
N SER A 205 -1.48 -8.01 13.23
CA SER A 205 -1.38 -8.26 14.66
C SER A 205 -2.58 -9.06 15.21
N THR A 206 -3.79 -8.79 14.71
CA THR A 206 -4.98 -9.55 15.11
C THR A 206 -4.96 -10.97 14.58
N MET A 207 -4.52 -11.20 13.34
CA MET A 207 -4.36 -12.54 12.77
C MET A 207 -3.36 -13.37 13.57
N VAL A 208 -2.25 -12.77 14.03
CA VAL A 208 -1.25 -13.43 14.88
C VAL A 208 -1.82 -13.78 16.26
N LYS A 209 -2.56 -12.86 16.90
CA LYS A 209 -3.10 -13.07 18.26
C LYS A 209 -4.29 -14.02 18.30
N GLY A 210 -5.15 -14.01 17.28
CA GLY A 210 -6.37 -14.82 17.24
C GLY A 210 -6.14 -16.27 16.85
N GLY A 211 -4.97 -16.61 16.30
CA GLY A 211 -4.84 -17.77 15.42
C GLY A 211 -5.65 -17.53 14.14
N VAL A 212 -5.22 -18.09 13.02
CA VAL A 212 -6.03 -18.01 11.79
C VAL A 212 -7.35 -18.74 12.03
N VAL A 213 -8.46 -18.00 12.15
CA VAL A 213 -9.79 -18.60 12.08
C VAL A 213 -10.03 -18.92 10.61
N HIS A 214 -9.93 -20.20 10.25
CA HIS A 214 -10.26 -20.63 8.90
C HIS A 214 -11.77 -20.48 8.72
N VAL A 215 -12.20 -19.91 7.60
CA VAL A 215 -13.62 -19.73 7.30
C VAL A 215 -14.34 -21.08 7.14
N SER A 216 -13.60 -22.18 6.93
CA SER A 216 -14.12 -23.55 7.07
C SER A 216 -14.71 -23.85 8.44
N ASP A 217 -14.24 -23.19 9.50
CA ASP A 217 -14.77 -23.35 10.86
C ASP A 217 -16.04 -22.53 11.08
N VAL A 218 -16.24 -21.47 10.30
CA VAL A 218 -17.43 -20.60 10.32
C VAL A 218 -18.56 -21.19 9.48
N PHE A 219 -18.24 -21.79 8.33
CA PHE A 219 -19.17 -22.52 7.48
C PHE A 219 -19.02 -24.04 7.65
N LYS A 220 -19.11 -24.53 8.88
CA LYS A 220 -19.55 -25.92 9.09
C LYS A 220 -20.96 -26.05 8.54
N VAL A 221 -21.06 -26.32 7.23
CA VAL A 221 -22.28 -26.80 6.60
C VAL A 221 -22.61 -28.10 7.33
N PRO A 222 -23.75 -28.21 8.02
CA PRO A 222 -24.15 -29.49 8.58
C PRO A 222 -24.17 -30.50 7.44
N ALA A 223 -23.43 -31.60 7.61
CA ALA A 223 -23.47 -32.69 6.65
C ALA A 223 -24.94 -33.12 6.49
N PHE A 224 -25.46 -33.00 5.27
CA PHE A 224 -26.73 -33.62 4.88
C PHE A 224 -26.50 -35.11 4.67
#